data_AF-A0A1E3U7L9-F1
#
_entry.id   AF-A0A1E3U7L9-F1
#
_cell.length_a   1.000
_cell.length_b   1.000
_cell.length_c   1.000
_cell.angle_alpha   90.00
_cell.angle_beta   90.00
_cell.angle_gamma   90.00
#
_symmetry.space_group_name_H-M   'P 1'
#
loop_
_entity.id
_entity.type
_entity.pdbx_description
1 polymer ?
#
loop_
_entity_poly.entity_id
_entity_poly.type
_entity_poly.pdbx_seq_one_letter_code
_entity_poly.pdbx_strand_id
1 'polypeptide(L)' 'MNNGDVIRNNIRDFIVIYVKEHGYSPTFQEIGKAIGLKSKSSVSAHIKKMLITGMIATDAEFGTPRAIRVPGYTFIKTE' A
#
# COMPACT_ATOMS: atom_id res chain seq x y z
N MET A 1 -3.78 17.31 -10.51
CA MET A 1 -3.82 15.94 -9.93
C MET A 1 -5.24 15.63 -9.53
N ASN A 2 -5.81 14.49 -9.92
CA ASN A 2 -7.15 14.11 -9.45
C ASN A 2 -7.08 13.67 -7.98
N ASN A 3 -8.18 13.84 -7.23
CA ASN A 3 -8.26 13.36 -5.83
C ASN A 3 -7.87 11.89 -5.68
N GLY A 4 -8.17 11.06 -6.69
CA GLY A 4 -7.78 9.66 -6.67
C GLY A 4 -6.27 9.41 -6.69
N ASP A 5 -5.49 10.28 -7.36
CA ASP A 5 -4.03 10.17 -7.42
C ASP A 5 -3.39 10.60 -6.10
N VAL A 6 -3.92 11.67 -5.47
CA VAL A 6 -3.50 12.10 -4.13
C VAL A 6 -3.68 10.97 -3.13
N ILE A 7 -4.82 10.29 -3.14
CA ILE A 7 -5.07 9.14 -2.26
C ILE A 7 -4.07 8.01 -2.53
N ARG A 8 -3.78 7.67 -3.80
CA ARG A 8 -2.82 6.59 -4.13
C ARG A 8 -1.39 6.93 -3.70
N ASN A 9 -0.98 8.19 -3.81
CA ASN A 9 0.32 8.63 -3.30
C ASN A 9 0.37 8.48 -1.78
N ASN A 10 -0.66 8.93 -1.06
CA ASN A 10 -0.74 8.74 0.39
C ASN A 10 -0.71 7.26 0.80
N ILE A 11 -1.35 6.37 0.03
CA ILE A 11 -1.26 4.91 0.24
C ILE A 11 0.18 4.43 0.10
N ARG A 12 0.87 4.82 -0.98
CA ARG A 12 2.25 4.41 -1.23
C ARG A 12 3.18 4.89 -0.13
N ASP A 13 3.08 6.16 0.24
CA ASP A 13 3.93 6.77 1.27
C ASP A 13 3.70 6.11 2.63
N PHE A 14 2.44 5.85 2.98
CA PHE A 14 2.10 5.10 4.19
C PHE A 14 2.68 3.68 4.18
N ILE A 15 2.62 2.95 3.06
CA ILE A 15 3.21 1.61 2.96
C ILE A 15 4.72 1.67 3.23
N VAL A 16 5.44 2.62 2.62
CA VAL A 16 6.88 2.78 2.81
C VAL A 16 7.23 3.06 4.27
N ILE A 17 6.53 4.02 4.91
CA ILE A 17 6.74 4.36 6.32
C ILE A 17 6.44 3.16 7.21
N TYR A 18 5.29 2.51 6.99
CA TYR A 18 4.86 1.38 7.79
C TYR A 18 5.87 0.23 7.73
N VAL A 19 6.36 -0.13 6.54
CA VAL A 19 7.38 -1.18 6.39
C VAL A 19 8.69 -0.77 7.06
N LYS A 20 9.09 0.49 6.95
CA LYS A 20 10.29 1.00 7.64
C LYS A 20 10.19 0.86 9.16
N GLU A 21 9.01 1.11 9.74
CA GLU A 21 8.80 1.04 11.19
C GLU A 21 8.57 -0.38 11.71
N HIS A 22 7.87 -1.23 10.96
CA HIS A 22 7.40 -2.54 11.44
C HIS A 22 8.14 -3.73 10.83
N GLY A 23 8.88 -3.51 9.73
CA GLY A 23 9.59 -4.57 9.00
C GLY A 23 8.70 -5.43 8.08
N TYR A 24 7.41 -5.11 7.94
CA TYR A 24 6.47 -5.83 7.07
C TYR A 24 5.41 -4.89 6.48
N SER A 25 4.81 -5.26 5.33
CA SER A 25 3.78 -4.46 4.64
C SER A 25 2.51 -4.28 5.47
N PRO A 26 1.78 -3.15 5.41
CA PRO A 26 0.47 -3.02 6.04
C PRO A 26 -0.60 -3.93 5.39
N THR A 27 -1.70 -4.15 6.10
CA THR A 27 -2.95 -4.74 5.61
C THR A 27 -3.88 -3.68 5.02
N PHE A 28 -4.87 -4.07 4.23
CA PHE A 28 -5.84 -3.12 3.65
C PHE A 28 -6.64 -2.37 4.73
N GLN A 29 -6.87 -2.99 5.88
CA GLN A 29 -7.57 -2.35 6.99
C GLN A 29 -6.71 -1.26 7.65
N GLU A 30 -5.41 -1.52 7.87
CA GLU A 30 -4.47 -0.53 8.40
C GLU A 30 -4.31 0.65 7.45
N ILE A 31 -4.19 0.37 6.13
CA ILE A 31 -4.20 1.41 5.09
C ILE A 31 -5.47 2.24 5.20
N GLY A 32 -6.65 1.63 5.15
CA GLY A 32 -7.92 2.35 5.22
C GLY A 32 -8.06 3.24 6.46
N LYS A 33 -7.63 2.74 7.62
CA LYS A 33 -7.63 3.49 8.88
C LYS A 33 -6.68 4.69 8.85
N ALA A 34 -5.47 4.51 8.31
CA ALA A 34 -4.46 5.57 8.25
C ALA A 34 -4.84 6.72 7.32
N ILE A 35 -5.54 6.44 6.22
CA ILE A 35 -5.84 7.43 5.16
C ILE A 35 -7.28 7.96 5.23
N GLY A 36 -8.06 7.51 6.22
CA GLY A 36 -9.44 7.94 6.41
C GLY A 36 -10.45 7.36 5.41
N LEU A 37 -10.13 6.23 4.77
CA LEU A 37 -11.06 5.53 3.88
C LEU A 37 -12.00 4.65 4.71
N LYS A 38 -13.28 5.05 4.78
CA LYS A 38 -14.30 4.37 5.60
C LYS A 38 -14.66 2.96 5.10
N SER A 39 -14.53 2.70 3.81
CA SER A 39 -14.99 1.45 3.18
C SER A 39 -13.82 0.60 2.66
N LYS A 40 -13.80 -0.69 3.04
CA LYS A 40 -12.84 -1.68 2.51
C LYS A 40 -12.86 -1.73 0.97
N SER A 41 -14.04 -1.60 0.37
CA SER A 41 -14.19 -1.60 -1.09
C SER A 41 -13.44 -0.43 -1.75
N SER A 42 -13.45 0.76 -1.15
CA SER A 42 -12.71 1.92 -1.65
C SER A 42 -11.20 1.66 -1.61
N VAL A 43 -10.68 1.15 -0.49
CA VAL A 43 -9.26 0.77 -0.38
C VAL A 43 -8.89 -0.24 -1.47
N SER A 44 -9.68 -1.30 -1.61
CA SER A 44 -9.42 -2.35 -2.60
C SER A 44 -9.38 -1.82 -4.04
N ALA A 45 -10.26 -0.86 -4.39
CA ALA A 45 -10.28 -0.24 -5.71
C ALA A 45 -9.02 0.58 -5.98
N HIS A 46 -8.54 1.34 -4.98
CA HIS A 46 -7.27 2.06 -5.09
C HIS A 46 -6.08 1.11 -5.23
N ILE A 47 -5.99 0.07 -4.38
CA ILE A 47 -4.91 -0.92 -4.44
C ILE A 47 -4.90 -1.63 -5.80
N LYS A 48 -6.06 -2.05 -6.31
CA LYS A 48 -6.19 -2.68 -7.62
C LYS A 48 -5.68 -1.77 -8.73
N LYS A 49 -6.04 -0.48 -8.70
CA LYS A 49 -5.54 0.50 -9.67
C LYS A 49 -4.02 0.70 -9.53
N MET A 50 -3.50 0.77 -8.32
CA MET A 50 -2.05 0.92 -8.07
C MET A 50 -1.23 -0.28 -8.56
N LEU A 51 -1.78 -1.51 -8.45
CA LEU A 51 -1.18 -2.72 -9.01
C LEU A 51 -1.15 -2.66 -10.54
N ILE A 52 -2.27 -2.29 -11.17
CA ILE A 52 -2.35 -2.16 -12.64
C ILE A 52 -1.36 -1.12 -13.17
N THR A 53 -1.18 -0.01 -12.45
CA THR A 53 -0.25 1.05 -12.85
C THR A 53 1.20 0.78 -12.44
N GLY A 54 1.48 -0.32 -11.74
CA GLY A 54 2.83 -0.65 -11.25
C GLY A 54 3.36 0.27 -10.14
N MET A 55 2.49 1.04 -9.46
CA MET A 55 2.90 1.87 -8.31
C MET A 55 3.26 1.00 -7.10
N ILE A 56 2.60 -0.14 -6.98
CA ILE A 56 2.87 -1.21 -6.02
C ILE A 56 2.81 -2.54 -6.77
N ALA A 57 3.32 -3.59 -6.14
CA ALA A 57 3.23 -4.95 -6.64
C ALA A 57 2.90 -5.93 -5.50
N THR A 58 2.49 -7.13 -5.84
CA THR A 58 2.28 -8.27 -4.94
C THR A 58 2.61 -9.53 -5.72
N ASP A 59 3.25 -10.49 -5.06
CA ASP A 59 3.55 -11.80 -5.64
C ASP A 59 2.57 -12.88 -5.11
N ALA A 60 1.60 -12.48 -4.27
CA ALA A 60 0.51 -13.32 -3.75
C ALA A 60 -0.87 -12.89 -4.32
N GLU A 61 -1.89 -13.70 -4.05
CA GLU A 61 -3.28 -13.42 -4.44
C GLU A 61 -3.76 -12.05 -3.92
N PHE A 62 -4.59 -11.36 -4.70
CA PHE A 62 -5.09 -10.03 -4.36
C PHE A 62 -5.86 -10.06 -3.03
N GLY A 63 -5.45 -9.21 -2.10
CA GLY A 63 -6.05 -9.15 -0.76
C GLY A 63 -5.32 -10.00 0.28
N THR A 64 -4.31 -10.77 -0.11
CA THR A 64 -3.41 -11.45 0.83
C THR A 64 -2.76 -10.42 1.75
N PRO A 65 -2.93 -10.53 3.08
CA PRO A 65 -2.34 -9.59 4.01
C PRO A 65 -0.81 -9.66 3.96
N ARG A 66 -0.15 -8.53 4.23
CA ARG A 66 1.33 -8.44 4.32
C ARG A 66 2.08 -8.79 3.02
N ALA A 67 1.42 -8.83 1.86
CA ALA A 67 2.03 -9.21 0.57
C ALA A 67 2.37 -8.04 -0.37
N ILE A 68 2.05 -6.79 0.00
CA ILE A 68 2.33 -5.65 -0.87
C ILE A 68 3.82 -5.28 -0.80
N ARG A 69 4.41 -5.03 -1.97
CA ARG A 69 5.74 -4.44 -2.13
C ARG A 69 5.67 -3.15 -2.95
N VAL A 70 6.60 -2.23 -2.71
CA VAL A 70 6.75 -1.00 -3.50
C VAL A 70 7.94 -1.19 -4.45
N PRO A 71 7.73 -1.26 -5.78
CA PRO A 71 8.83 -1.36 -6.73
C PRO A 71 9.87 -0.26 -6.52
N GLY A 72 11.14 -0.63 -6.62
CA GLY A 72 12.29 0.27 -6.39
C GLY A 72 12.69 0.43 -4.92
N TYR A 73 11.97 -0.15 -3.96
CA TYR A 73 12.37 -0.16 -2.55
C TYR A 73 12.93 -1.54 -2.17
N THR A 74 14.12 -1.54 -1.58
CA THR A 74 14.69 -2.72 -0.91
C THR A 74 14.90 -2.36 0.55
N PHE A 75 14.23 -3.09 1.45
CA PHE A 75 14.39 -2.88 2.89
C PHE A 75 15.54 -3.76 3.37
N ILE A 76 16.65 -3.12 3.74
CA ILE A 76 17.82 -3.79 4.29
C ILE A 76 17.80 -3.68 5.82
N LYS A 77 18.17 -4.76 6.50
CA LYS A 77 18.43 -4.71 7.94
C LYS A 77 19.73 -3.95 8.16
N THR A 78 19.68 -2.82 8.84
CA THR A 78 20.88 -2.13 9.34
C THR A 78 21.30 -2.78 10.66
N GLU A 79 22.58 -3.15 10.76
CA GLU A 79 23.22 -3.65 11.98
C GLU A 79 23.46 -2.54 13.01
#